data_AF-A0AAD2D0S1-F1
#
_entry.id   AF-A0AAD2D0S1-F1
#
_cell.length_a   1.000
_cell.length_b   1.000
_cell.length_c   1.000
_cell.angle_alpha   90.00
_cell.angle_beta   90.00
_cell.angle_gamma   90.00
#
_symmetry.space_group_name_H-M   'P 1'
#
loop_
_entity.id
_entity.type
_entity.pdbx_description
1 polymer ?
#
loop_
_entity_poly.entity_id
_entity_poly.type
_entity_poly.pdbx_seq_one_letter_code
_entity_poly.pdbx_strand_id
1 'polypeptide(L)'
;MPNQIGAWIKTEKGVRRLMKEELARGLGIPKGCENDLSHKSLQRTTSLFHWEYLSFSLQHLFSHPTSAPGKTTQGTKTGDHLSGATTITLDNDVFNWHPPDLSLGSPWHTLRLANLRWAADHYPEPDNIYWDGIQRLAVHRNNYNSEGPDPKRLQLLWWEFPSEHWEELRNGARQNFLKQPDPCLRPNAPMDEEMLEAAVQFVDELVELGVLRSIDEGLTVLTNAPLFVVGKDGQPGQWRVIADMLRGGQNDCV
;
A
#
# COMPACT_ATOMS: atom_id res chain seq x y z
N MET A 1 5.71 -14.19 17.27
CA MET A 1 5.30 -15.51 17.83
C MET A 1 4.86 -16.38 16.65
N PRO A 2 5.18 -17.69 16.58
CA PRO A 2 4.66 -18.56 15.53
C PRO A 2 3.11 -18.51 15.50
N ASN A 3 2.52 -18.39 14.31
CA ASN A 3 1.08 -18.21 14.12
C ASN A 3 0.33 -19.53 13.81
N GLN A 4 0.96 -20.68 14.05
CA GLN A 4 0.42 -21.99 13.71
C GLN A 4 0.39 -22.93 14.91
N ILE A 5 -0.75 -23.58 15.10
CA ILE A 5 -0.92 -24.64 16.10
C ILE A 5 0.04 -25.78 15.78
N GLY A 6 0.78 -26.26 16.78
CA GLY A 6 1.77 -27.32 16.62
C GLY A 6 3.15 -26.86 16.17
N ALA A 7 3.36 -25.56 15.94
CA ALA A 7 4.68 -25.00 15.66
C ALA A 7 5.66 -25.31 16.79
N TRP A 8 6.92 -25.59 16.45
CA TRP A 8 7.98 -25.81 17.43
C TRP A 8 8.35 -24.49 18.09
N ILE A 9 8.28 -24.46 19.42
CA ILE A 9 8.70 -23.34 20.25
C ILE A 9 9.82 -23.79 21.19
N LYS A 10 10.82 -22.92 21.35
CA LYS A 10 11.90 -23.10 22.33
C LYS A 10 11.54 -22.33 23.60
N THR A 11 11.54 -23.01 24.72
CA THR A 11 11.35 -22.44 26.06
C THR A 11 12.58 -22.74 26.91
N GLU A 12 12.70 -22.12 28.08
CA GLU A 12 13.76 -22.43 29.05
C GLU A 12 13.79 -23.92 29.44
N LYS A 13 12.64 -24.60 29.35
CA LYS A 13 12.48 -26.03 29.66
C LYS A 13 12.68 -26.95 28.45
N GLY A 14 13.14 -26.42 27.32
CA GLY A 14 13.39 -27.16 26.08
C GLY A 14 12.44 -26.82 24.93
N VAL A 15 12.48 -27.65 23.89
CA VAL A 15 11.73 -27.47 22.64
C VAL A 15 10.47 -28.33 22.67
N ARG A 16 9.30 -27.72 22.43
CA ARG A 16 8.00 -28.39 22.41
C ARG A 16 7.06 -27.80 21.37
N ARG A 17 5.92 -28.44 21.13
CA ARG A 17 4.89 -27.92 20.23
C ARG A 17 4.01 -26.89 20.94
N LEU A 18 3.62 -25.86 20.20
CA LEU A 18 2.68 -24.83 20.63
C LEU A 18 1.27 -25.41 20.69
N MET A 19 0.64 -25.34 21.87
CA MET A 19 -0.71 -25.87 22.09
C MET A 19 -1.78 -24.88 21.60
N LYS A 20 -2.99 -25.38 21.34
CA LYS A 20 -4.12 -24.57 20.85
C LYS A 20 -4.47 -23.45 21.82
N GLU A 21 -4.52 -23.76 23.11
CA GLU A 21 -4.88 -22.85 24.19
C GLU A 21 -3.81 -21.76 24.38
N GLU A 22 -2.55 -22.09 24.13
CA GLU A 22 -1.44 -21.14 24.23
C GLU A 22 -1.45 -20.15 23.07
N LEU A 23 -1.73 -20.62 21.86
CA LEU A 23 -1.91 -19.74 20.71
C LEU A 23 -3.10 -18.82 20.92
N ALA A 24 -4.24 -19.35 21.39
CA ALA A 24 -5.44 -18.56 21.61
C ALA A 24 -5.25 -17.44 22.64
N ARG A 25 -4.55 -17.74 23.75
CA ARG A 25 -4.13 -16.71 24.71
C ARG A 25 -3.15 -15.69 24.11
N GLY A 26 -2.20 -16.13 23.29
CA GLY A 26 -1.29 -15.23 22.56
C GLY A 26 -2.02 -14.30 21.57
N LEU A 27 -3.19 -14.71 21.08
CA LEU A 27 -4.07 -13.91 20.24
C LEU A 27 -5.04 -13.03 21.05
N GLY A 28 -5.02 -13.13 22.39
CA GLY A 28 -5.86 -12.34 23.30
C GLY A 28 -7.26 -12.93 23.57
N ILE A 29 -7.52 -14.18 23.20
CA ILE A 29 -8.83 -14.81 23.41
C ILE A 29 -9.05 -15.06 24.92
N PRO A 30 -10.23 -14.69 25.48
CA PRO A 30 -10.55 -14.92 26.88
C PRO A 30 -10.55 -16.41 27.25
N LYS A 31 -10.03 -16.71 28.43
CA LYS A 31 -9.98 -18.06 28.99
C LYS A 31 -11.40 -18.65 29.07
N GLY A 32 -11.63 -19.76 28.39
CA GLY A 32 -12.93 -20.46 28.34
C GLY A 32 -13.60 -20.43 26.98
N CYS A 33 -13.29 -19.46 26.11
CA CYS A 33 -13.81 -19.37 24.75
C CYS A 33 -13.01 -20.21 23.73
N GLU A 34 -11.90 -20.81 24.16
CA GLU A 34 -10.94 -21.57 23.33
C GLU A 34 -11.58 -22.83 22.70
N ASN A 35 -12.57 -23.41 23.38
CA ASN A 35 -13.18 -24.70 23.01
C ASN A 35 -14.16 -24.56 21.85
N ASP A 36 -14.79 -23.38 21.72
CA ASP A 36 -15.76 -23.10 20.68
C ASP A 36 -15.10 -22.74 19.33
N LEU A 37 -13.78 -22.50 19.35
CA LEU A 37 -13.04 -22.10 18.16
C LEU A 37 -12.42 -23.30 17.46
N SER A 38 -12.72 -23.45 16.17
CA SER A 38 -12.05 -24.44 15.32
C SER A 38 -10.57 -24.09 15.11
N HIS A 39 -9.74 -25.09 14.81
CA HIS A 39 -8.33 -24.88 14.44
C HIS A 39 -8.16 -23.86 13.30
N LYS A 40 -9.05 -23.94 12.30
CA LYS A 40 -9.05 -23.06 11.13
C LYS A 40 -9.46 -21.63 11.50
N SER A 41 -10.40 -21.48 12.42
CA SER A 41 -10.81 -20.16 12.95
C SER A 41 -9.64 -19.50 13.66
N LEU A 42 -8.96 -20.25 14.54
CA LEU A 42 -7.85 -19.72 15.34
C LEU A 42 -6.65 -19.28 14.48
N GLN A 43 -6.32 -20.03 13.43
CA GLN A 43 -5.24 -19.65 12.49
C GLN A 43 -5.55 -18.40 11.66
N ARG A 44 -6.84 -18.07 11.48
CA ARG A 44 -7.29 -16.88 10.75
C ARG A 44 -7.53 -15.69 11.68
N THR A 45 -7.50 -15.90 13.00
CA THR A 45 -7.67 -14.85 13.98
C THR A 45 -6.39 -14.02 14.08
N THR A 46 -6.53 -12.72 13.87
CA THR A 46 -5.50 -11.73 14.15
C THR A 46 -5.47 -11.41 15.65
N SER A 47 -4.29 -11.22 16.21
CA SER A 47 -4.09 -10.94 17.63
C SER A 47 -4.78 -9.64 18.05
N LEU A 48 -5.59 -9.71 19.13
CA LEU A 48 -6.27 -8.55 19.70
C LEU A 48 -5.29 -7.47 20.19
N PHE A 49 -4.10 -7.86 20.66
CA PHE A 49 -3.06 -6.91 21.07
C PHE A 49 -2.59 -6.02 19.90
N HIS A 50 -2.58 -6.56 18.67
CA HIS A 50 -2.22 -5.77 17.49
C HIS A 50 -3.36 -4.81 17.12
N TRP A 51 -4.62 -5.25 17.24
CA TRP A 51 -5.77 -4.39 17.01
C TRP A 51 -5.92 -3.30 18.07
N GLU A 52 -5.64 -3.60 19.34
CA GLU A 52 -5.63 -2.61 20.42
C GLU A 52 -4.58 -1.52 20.12
N TYR A 53 -3.35 -1.91 19.77
CA TYR A 53 -2.31 -0.97 19.39
C TYR A 53 -2.67 -0.14 18.14
N LEU A 54 -3.17 -0.79 17.09
CA LEU A 54 -3.58 -0.11 15.86
C LEU A 54 -4.80 0.77 16.05
N SER A 55 -5.74 0.40 16.92
CA SER A 55 -6.99 1.14 17.13
C SER A 55 -6.71 2.58 17.57
N PHE A 56 -5.67 2.80 18.37
CA PHE A 56 -5.25 4.16 18.75
C PHE A 56 -4.80 4.99 17.55
N SER A 57 -4.06 4.38 16.62
CA SER A 57 -3.63 5.05 15.38
C SER A 57 -4.78 5.28 14.39
N LEU A 58 -5.81 4.43 14.42
CA LEU A 58 -6.98 4.51 13.54
C LEU A 58 -8.08 5.43 14.07
N GLN A 59 -8.06 5.83 15.35
CA GLN A 59 -9.07 6.72 15.94
C GLN A 59 -9.20 8.04 15.19
N HIS A 60 -8.11 8.57 14.63
CA HIS A 60 -8.13 9.81 13.85
C HIS A 60 -8.80 9.68 12.48
N LEU A 61 -8.90 8.47 11.93
CA LEU A 61 -9.58 8.22 10.64
C LEU A 61 -11.11 8.22 10.78
N PHE A 62 -11.61 7.96 11.99
CA PHE A 62 -13.05 7.85 12.27
C PHE A 62 -13.58 8.98 13.16
N SER A 63 -12.70 9.86 13.64
CA SER A 63 -13.08 11.05 14.41
C SER A 63 -13.51 12.16 13.45
N HIS A 64 -14.81 12.28 13.19
CA HIS A 64 -15.35 13.47 12.55
C HIS A 64 -15.33 14.65 13.54
N PRO A 65 -15.00 15.88 13.09
CA PRO A 65 -15.21 17.08 13.89
C PRO A 65 -16.71 17.39 13.94
N THR A 66 -17.41 16.87 14.95
CA THR A 66 -18.79 17.29 15.19
C THR A 66 -18.77 18.69 15.80
N SER A 67 -19.10 19.69 14.98
CA SER A 67 -19.41 21.04 15.45
C SER A 67 -20.78 21.06 16.17
N ALA A 68 -20.74 21.53 17.42
CA ALA A 68 -21.81 22.17 18.22
C ALA A 68 -22.89 21.29 18.90
N PRO A 69 -23.67 21.87 19.84
CA PRO A 69 -23.26 22.34 21.18
C PRO A 69 -24.03 21.61 22.29
N GLY A 70 -23.63 21.87 23.55
CA GLY A 70 -23.89 21.01 24.70
C GLY A 70 -25.35 20.68 25.04
N LYS A 71 -25.52 19.50 25.65
CA LYS A 71 -26.53 19.23 26.67
C LYS A 71 -25.94 18.30 27.73
N THR A 72 -25.86 18.84 28.94
CA THR A 72 -25.57 18.13 30.19
C THR A 72 -26.59 17.02 30.41
N THR A 73 -26.11 15.79 30.63
CA THR A 73 -26.88 14.79 31.39
C THR A 73 -25.92 14.07 32.32
N GLN A 74 -26.10 14.30 33.63
CA GLN A 74 -25.46 13.52 34.68
C GLN A 74 -26.02 12.09 34.67
N GLY A 75 -25.14 11.12 34.83
CA GLY A 75 -25.48 9.70 35.01
C GLY A 75 -24.32 8.95 35.66
N THR A 76 -24.27 9.06 36.99
CA THR A 76 -23.82 8.09 38.01
C THR A 76 -22.61 7.18 37.75
N LYS A 77 -21.60 7.36 38.62
CA LYS A 77 -20.40 6.54 38.81
C LYS A 77 -20.70 5.09 39.20
N THR A 78 -19.91 4.14 38.70
CA THR A 78 -19.38 3.02 39.49
C THR A 78 -18.12 2.45 38.83
N GLY A 79 -17.05 2.28 39.62
CA GLY A 79 -15.93 1.39 39.31
C GLY A 79 -14.57 2.06 39.15
N ASP A 80 -13.88 2.28 40.27
CA ASP A 80 -12.43 2.49 40.32
C ASP A 80 -11.69 1.41 39.52
N HIS A 81 -10.71 1.79 38.68
CA HIS A 81 -9.36 1.23 38.72
C HIS A 81 -8.41 1.96 37.75
N LEU A 82 -7.24 2.31 38.28
CA LEU A 82 -5.98 2.69 37.60
C LEU A 82 -5.91 4.13 37.06
N SER A 83 -5.76 5.05 38.01
CA SER A 83 -5.07 6.34 37.83
C SER A 83 -3.63 6.08 37.39
N GLY A 84 -3.38 6.22 36.10
CA GLY A 84 -2.06 6.07 35.48
C GLY A 84 -2.05 6.36 33.98
N ALA A 85 -3.06 7.09 33.47
CA ALA A 85 -3.01 7.59 32.11
C ALA A 85 -2.12 8.85 32.11
N THR A 86 -0.84 8.66 31.82
CA THR A 86 -0.01 9.78 31.34
C THR A 86 -0.79 10.39 30.18
N THR A 87 -1.30 11.60 30.39
CA THR A 87 -1.90 12.38 29.31
C THR A 87 -0.76 12.69 28.36
N ILE A 88 -0.59 11.84 27.35
CA ILE A 88 0.23 12.19 26.20
C ILE A 88 -0.56 13.30 25.54
N THR A 89 -0.14 14.54 25.79
CA THR A 89 -0.41 15.66 24.89
C THR A 89 0.11 15.22 23.54
N LEU A 90 -0.80 14.71 22.70
CA LEU A 90 -0.56 14.59 21.27
C LEU A 90 -0.40 16.04 20.79
N ASP A 91 0.84 16.49 20.68
CA ASP A 91 1.13 17.61 19.81
C ASP A 91 0.49 17.28 18.48
N ASN A 92 -0.40 18.15 18.02
CA ASN A 92 -0.98 18.10 16.68
C ASN A 92 0.10 18.49 15.66
N ASP A 93 1.30 17.92 15.78
CA ASP A 93 2.35 18.06 14.80
C ASP A 93 1.82 17.42 13.52
N VAL A 94 1.39 18.29 12.62
CA VAL A 94 1.04 17.95 11.25
C VAL A 94 2.22 17.15 10.72
N PHE A 95 1.97 15.88 10.39
CA PHE A 95 3.01 15.01 9.85
C PHE A 95 3.65 15.69 8.64
N ASN A 96 4.91 16.07 8.79
CA ASN A 96 5.67 16.76 7.76
C ASN A 96 6.91 15.93 7.43
N TRP A 97 6.91 15.32 6.25
CA TRP A 97 8.01 14.51 5.76
C TRP A 97 8.87 15.34 4.81
N HIS A 98 10.17 15.40 5.09
CA HIS A 98 11.16 15.98 4.18
C HIS A 98 12.04 14.87 3.61
N PRO A 99 12.42 14.93 2.32
CA PRO A 99 13.36 13.99 1.75
C PRO A 99 14.71 14.11 2.47
N PRO A 100 15.47 13.01 2.59
CA PRO A 100 16.86 13.09 3.00
C PRO A 100 17.67 13.89 1.97
N ASP A 101 18.93 14.19 2.25
CA ASP A 101 19.81 14.80 1.25
C ASP A 101 19.98 13.88 0.03
N LEU A 102 19.26 14.21 -1.04
CA LEU A 102 19.29 13.50 -2.32
C LEU A 102 20.39 14.03 -3.24
N SER A 103 21.35 14.85 -2.80
CA SER A 103 22.40 15.39 -3.68
C SER A 103 23.36 14.30 -4.20
N LEU A 104 24.07 14.61 -5.30
CA LEU A 104 25.08 13.70 -5.85
C LEU A 104 26.21 13.52 -4.84
N GLY A 105 26.54 12.28 -4.51
CA GLY A 105 27.59 11.96 -3.55
C GLY A 105 27.17 12.05 -2.08
N SER A 106 25.91 12.39 -1.78
CA SER A 106 25.41 12.32 -0.41
C SER A 106 25.49 10.89 0.15
N PRO A 107 25.40 10.69 1.49
CA PRO A 107 25.31 9.36 2.08
C PRO A 107 24.13 8.54 1.52
N TRP A 108 22.99 9.21 1.28
CA TRP A 108 21.82 8.55 0.70
C TRP A 108 22.11 8.05 -0.71
N HIS A 109 22.68 8.92 -1.56
CA HIS A 109 23.00 8.61 -2.95
C HIS A 109 24.04 7.50 -3.06
N THR A 110 25.11 7.59 -2.27
CA THR A 110 26.20 6.61 -2.28
C THR A 110 25.73 5.23 -1.85
N LEU A 111 24.87 5.14 -0.83
CA LEU A 111 24.30 3.86 -0.40
C LEU A 111 23.46 3.21 -1.51
N ARG A 112 22.69 4.00 -2.26
CA ARG A 112 21.80 3.49 -3.33
C ARG A 112 22.62 3.02 -4.53
N LEU A 113 23.73 3.68 -4.83
CA LEU A 113 24.70 3.19 -5.82
C LEU A 113 25.38 1.90 -5.38
N ALA A 114 25.71 1.74 -4.10
CA ALA A 114 26.28 0.50 -3.58
C ALA A 114 25.26 -0.66 -3.65
N ASN A 115 24.02 -0.43 -3.25
CA ASN A 115 22.92 -1.40 -3.37
C ASN A 115 22.67 -1.78 -4.83
N LEU A 116 22.63 -0.78 -5.73
CA LEU A 116 22.48 -1.01 -7.17
C LEU A 116 23.62 -1.85 -7.72
N ARG A 117 24.88 -1.59 -7.34
CA ARG A 117 26.02 -2.39 -7.78
C ARG A 117 25.88 -3.84 -7.34
N TRP A 118 25.53 -4.03 -6.07
CA TRP A 118 25.31 -5.36 -5.50
C TRP A 118 24.18 -6.11 -6.23
N ALA A 119 23.06 -5.45 -6.50
CA ALA A 119 21.95 -6.04 -7.25
C ALA A 119 22.34 -6.34 -8.71
N ALA A 120 23.06 -5.43 -9.37
CA ALA A 120 23.49 -5.59 -10.76
C ALA A 120 24.39 -6.83 -10.96
N ASP A 121 25.25 -7.15 -9.99
CA ASP A 121 26.12 -8.32 -10.04
C ASP A 121 25.35 -9.67 -10.07
N HIS A 122 24.03 -9.68 -9.83
CA HIS A 122 23.18 -10.87 -9.95
C HIS A 122 22.63 -11.10 -11.37
N TYR A 123 22.90 -10.19 -12.30
CA TYR A 123 22.38 -10.23 -13.66
C TYR A 123 23.47 -10.46 -14.71
N PRO A 124 23.12 -11.00 -15.88
CA PRO A 124 23.99 -10.93 -17.06
C PRO A 124 24.30 -9.46 -17.39
N GLU A 125 25.53 -9.19 -17.82
CA GLU A 125 25.99 -7.83 -18.18
C GLU A 125 25.78 -6.81 -17.04
N PRO A 126 26.41 -7.01 -15.87
CA PRO A 126 26.17 -6.20 -14.67
C PRO A 126 26.41 -4.70 -14.90
N ASP A 127 27.35 -4.34 -15.78
CA ASP A 127 27.63 -2.94 -16.09
C ASP A 127 26.45 -2.28 -16.82
N ASN A 128 25.76 -2.98 -17.74
CA ASN A 128 24.57 -2.44 -18.41
C ASN A 128 23.45 -2.18 -17.41
N ILE A 129 23.22 -3.11 -16.48
CA ILE A 129 22.22 -2.99 -15.41
C ILE A 129 22.56 -1.82 -14.47
N TYR A 130 23.84 -1.68 -14.12
CA TYR A 130 24.31 -0.59 -13.28
C TYR A 130 24.11 0.79 -13.96
N TRP A 131 24.43 0.90 -15.25
CA TRP A 131 24.24 2.15 -16.00
C TRP A 131 22.76 2.53 -16.14
N ASP A 132 21.88 1.58 -16.44
CA ASP A 132 20.43 1.80 -16.46
C ASP A 132 19.92 2.26 -15.07
N GLY A 133 20.38 1.60 -14.00
CA GLY A 133 20.04 1.97 -12.63
C GLY A 133 20.50 3.39 -12.24
N ILE A 134 21.66 3.85 -12.70
CA ILE A 134 22.11 5.24 -12.47
C ILE A 134 21.13 6.25 -13.08
N GLN A 135 20.66 5.99 -14.30
CA GLN A 135 19.69 6.88 -14.96
C GLN A 135 18.36 6.90 -14.20
N ARG A 136 17.89 5.74 -13.74
CA ARG A 136 16.68 5.62 -12.91
C ARG A 136 16.84 6.34 -11.56
N LEU A 137 18.01 6.25 -10.93
CA LEU A 137 18.29 6.96 -9.69
C LEU A 137 18.26 8.48 -9.90
N ALA A 138 18.79 8.96 -11.03
CA ALA A 138 18.73 10.37 -11.39
C ALA A 138 17.27 10.85 -11.57
N VAL A 139 16.45 10.09 -12.30
CA VAL A 139 15.01 10.38 -12.46
C VAL A 139 14.30 10.40 -11.10
N HIS A 140 14.53 9.39 -10.27
CA HIS A 140 13.90 9.31 -8.94
C HIS A 140 14.22 10.53 -8.08
N ARG A 141 15.48 10.98 -8.07
CA ARG A 141 15.89 12.16 -7.30
C ARG A 141 15.23 13.44 -7.81
N ASN A 142 14.99 13.53 -9.13
CA ASN A 142 14.33 14.69 -9.73
C ASN A 142 12.82 14.75 -9.45
N ASN A 143 12.24 13.71 -8.85
CA ASN A 143 10.86 13.69 -8.34
C ASN A 143 10.70 14.32 -6.95
N TYR A 144 11.72 15.00 -6.45
CA TYR A 144 11.72 15.66 -5.15
C TYR A 144 12.38 17.04 -5.25
N ASN A 145 11.93 17.96 -4.42
CA ASN A 145 12.53 19.28 -4.20
C ASN A 145 12.82 19.49 -2.69
N SER A 146 13.17 20.72 -2.29
CA SER A 146 13.46 21.03 -0.87
C SER A 146 12.24 20.86 0.05
N GLU A 147 11.04 21.02 -0.50
CA GLU A 147 9.78 20.98 0.26
C GLU A 147 9.19 19.58 0.35
N GLY A 148 9.56 18.67 -0.55
CA GLY A 148 8.96 17.34 -0.57
C GLY A 148 8.92 16.68 -1.95
N PRO A 149 7.96 15.76 -2.15
CA PRO A 149 7.68 15.18 -3.45
C PRO A 149 7.27 16.25 -4.48
N ASP A 150 7.86 16.15 -5.67
CA ASP A 150 7.56 16.94 -6.87
C ASP A 150 7.57 15.98 -8.08
N PRO A 151 6.58 15.08 -8.18
CA PRO A 151 6.63 13.95 -9.10
C PRO A 151 6.58 14.41 -10.55
N LYS A 152 7.59 14.03 -11.32
CA LYS A 152 7.69 14.31 -12.77
C LYS A 152 7.58 13.05 -13.61
N ARG A 153 8.00 11.92 -13.05
CA ARG A 153 7.92 10.62 -13.71
C ARG A 153 7.82 9.51 -12.67
N LEU A 154 6.94 8.53 -12.88
CA LEU A 154 6.91 7.36 -12.02
C LEU A 154 8.24 6.59 -12.13
N GLN A 155 9.01 6.53 -11.05
CA GLN A 155 10.30 5.85 -11.03
C GLN A 155 10.55 5.13 -9.71
N LEU A 156 10.48 3.80 -9.78
CA LEU A 156 10.86 2.90 -8.69
C LEU A 156 12.35 2.57 -8.75
N LEU A 157 12.98 2.44 -7.58
CA LEU A 157 14.33 1.90 -7.44
C LEU A 157 14.19 0.40 -7.15
N TRP A 158 14.04 -0.41 -8.20
CA TRP A 158 13.70 -1.83 -8.06
C TRP A 158 14.71 -2.61 -7.20
N TRP A 159 15.99 -2.20 -7.18
CA TRP A 159 17.05 -2.83 -6.40
C TRP A 159 16.97 -2.53 -4.90
N GLU A 160 16.13 -1.59 -4.48
CA GLU A 160 15.86 -1.30 -3.06
C GLU A 160 14.73 -2.18 -2.49
N PHE A 161 14.12 -3.03 -3.31
CA PHE A 161 13.14 -4.04 -2.90
C PHE A 161 13.81 -5.39 -2.64
N PRO A 162 13.13 -6.35 -1.98
CA PRO A 162 13.63 -7.72 -1.85
C PRO A 162 13.92 -8.36 -3.22
N SER A 163 14.95 -9.20 -3.29
CA SER A 163 15.47 -9.77 -4.55
C SER A 163 14.46 -10.63 -5.31
N GLU A 164 13.48 -11.18 -4.61
CA GLU A 164 12.39 -11.97 -5.17
C GLU A 164 11.51 -11.15 -6.15
N HIS A 165 11.52 -9.82 -6.03
CA HIS A 165 10.66 -8.93 -6.81
C HIS A 165 11.41 -8.10 -7.87
N TRP A 166 12.74 -8.20 -7.93
CA TRP A 166 13.54 -7.34 -8.79
C TRP A 166 13.15 -7.44 -10.27
N GLU A 167 12.93 -8.65 -10.78
CA GLU A 167 12.64 -8.83 -12.20
C GLU A 167 11.31 -8.23 -12.62
N GLU A 168 10.27 -8.45 -11.80
CA GLU A 168 8.94 -7.90 -12.01
C GLU A 168 8.94 -6.36 -11.90
N LEU A 169 9.68 -5.81 -10.94
CA LEU A 169 9.76 -4.35 -10.76
C LEU A 169 10.63 -3.67 -11.83
N ARG A 170 11.66 -4.36 -12.34
CA ARG A 170 12.58 -3.84 -13.36
C ARG A 170 11.95 -3.85 -14.75
N ASN A 171 11.31 -4.96 -15.11
CA ASN A 171 10.77 -5.18 -16.47
C ASN A 171 9.27 -4.95 -16.57
N GLY A 172 8.57 -4.89 -15.44
CA GLY A 172 7.12 -4.96 -15.37
C GLY A 172 6.62 -6.40 -15.16
N ALA A 173 5.67 -6.56 -14.25
CA ALA A 173 4.97 -7.83 -14.07
C ALA A 173 3.95 -8.01 -15.20
N ARG A 174 3.91 -9.19 -15.79
CA ARG A 174 2.78 -9.57 -16.65
C ARG A 174 1.55 -9.71 -15.77
N GLN A 175 0.41 -9.20 -16.24
CA GLN A 175 -0.86 -9.48 -15.59
C GLN A 175 -1.14 -10.99 -15.73
N ASN A 176 -1.07 -11.72 -14.63
CA ASN A 176 -1.29 -13.16 -14.62
C ASN A 176 -2.79 -13.43 -14.69
N PHE A 177 -3.26 -13.81 -15.87
CA PHE A 177 -4.62 -14.31 -16.07
C PHE A 177 -4.62 -15.85 -15.94
N LEU A 178 -5.62 -16.42 -15.27
CA LEU A 178 -5.81 -17.89 -15.24
C LEU A 178 -6.42 -18.41 -16.53
N LYS A 179 -7.14 -17.56 -17.26
CA LYS A 179 -7.69 -17.82 -18.60
C LYS A 179 -7.34 -16.67 -19.54
N GLN A 180 -7.05 -16.97 -20.80
CA GLN A 180 -6.85 -15.94 -21.82
C GLN A 180 -8.10 -15.05 -21.95
N PRO A 181 -7.96 -13.72 -21.87
CA PRO A 181 -9.08 -12.79 -22.07
C PRO A 181 -9.58 -12.84 -23.51
N ASP A 182 -10.90 -12.76 -23.68
CA ASP A 182 -11.52 -12.63 -25.00
C ASP A 182 -11.19 -11.23 -25.58
N PRO A 183 -10.59 -11.13 -26.79
CA PRO A 183 -10.29 -9.84 -27.42
C PRO A 183 -11.55 -9.01 -27.63
N CYS A 184 -11.65 -7.90 -26.90
CA CYS A 184 -12.81 -7.01 -26.95
C CYS A 184 -12.44 -5.62 -26.44
N LEU A 185 -12.59 -4.61 -27.29
CA LEU A 185 -12.52 -3.21 -26.90
C LEU A 185 -13.88 -2.74 -26.43
N ARG A 186 -13.92 -2.16 -25.23
CA ARG A 186 -15.14 -1.65 -24.60
C ARG A 186 -15.14 -0.14 -24.60
N PRO A 187 -16.28 0.50 -24.93
CA PRO A 187 -16.38 1.95 -24.85
C PRO A 187 -16.39 2.40 -23.40
N ASN A 188 -15.80 3.57 -23.16
CA ASN A 188 -15.93 4.30 -21.89
C ASN A 188 -17.41 4.48 -21.51
N ALA A 189 -17.68 4.67 -20.21
CA ALA A 189 -19.02 5.05 -19.78
C ALA A 189 -19.40 6.42 -20.38
N PRO A 190 -20.70 6.72 -20.52
CA PRO A 190 -21.15 8.06 -20.92
C PRO A 190 -20.57 9.12 -19.97
N MET A 191 -19.99 10.17 -20.55
CA MET A 191 -19.42 11.33 -19.86
C MET A 191 -20.09 12.58 -20.43
N ASP A 192 -20.43 13.52 -19.57
CA ASP A 192 -20.74 14.88 -20.01
C ASP A 192 -19.45 15.65 -20.34
N GLU A 193 -19.57 16.91 -20.71
CA GLU A 193 -18.44 17.74 -21.13
C GLU A 193 -17.40 17.93 -20.01
N GLU A 194 -17.84 18.20 -18.77
CA GLU A 194 -16.95 18.39 -17.62
C GLU A 194 -16.25 17.09 -17.22
N MET A 195 -16.97 15.97 -17.23
CA MET A 195 -16.40 14.65 -16.97
C MET A 195 -15.38 14.24 -18.03
N LEU A 196 -15.67 14.53 -19.30
CA LEU A 196 -14.77 14.23 -20.41
C LEU A 196 -13.49 15.05 -20.31
N GLU A 197 -13.59 16.34 -20.01
CA GLU A 197 -12.43 17.20 -19.79
C GLU A 197 -11.56 16.66 -18.64
N ALA A 198 -12.17 16.30 -17.50
CA ALA A 198 -11.45 15.71 -16.38
C ALA A 198 -10.78 14.37 -16.74
N ALA A 199 -11.44 13.53 -17.53
CA ALA A 199 -10.88 12.27 -18.01
C ALA A 199 -9.67 12.48 -18.95
N VAL A 200 -9.74 13.46 -19.85
CA VAL A 200 -8.63 13.82 -20.73
C VAL A 200 -7.44 14.32 -19.93
N GLN A 201 -7.66 15.32 -19.06
CA GLN A 201 -6.60 15.87 -18.21
C GLN A 201 -5.91 14.78 -17.37
N PHE A 202 -6.68 13.85 -16.81
CA PHE A 202 -6.13 12.73 -16.06
C PHE A 202 -5.28 11.80 -16.92
N VAL A 203 -5.74 11.44 -18.12
CA VAL A 203 -4.98 10.56 -19.02
C VAL A 203 -3.70 11.26 -19.50
N ASP A 204 -3.78 12.54 -19.84
CA ASP A 204 -2.61 13.34 -20.25
C ASP A 204 -1.56 13.41 -19.13
N GLU A 205 -1.98 13.63 -17.88
CA GLU A 205 -1.10 13.59 -16.71
C GLU A 205 -0.41 12.23 -16.57
N LEU A 206 -1.15 11.12 -16.73
CA LEU A 206 -0.56 9.78 -16.66
C LEU A 206 0.44 9.51 -17.79
N VAL A 207 0.22 10.08 -18.99
CA VAL A 207 1.18 10.01 -20.09
C VAL A 207 2.42 10.83 -19.79
N GLU A 208 2.26 12.06 -19.27
CA GLU A 208 3.37 12.93 -18.88
C GLU A 208 4.24 12.30 -17.78
N LEU A 209 3.59 11.70 -16.77
CA LEU A 209 4.26 10.94 -15.72
C LEU A 209 4.90 9.63 -16.19
N GLY A 210 4.68 9.24 -17.46
CA GLY A 210 5.19 8.00 -18.06
C GLY A 210 4.56 6.72 -17.50
N VAL A 211 3.38 6.83 -16.88
CA VAL A 211 2.57 5.69 -16.41
C VAL A 211 1.86 5.04 -17.60
N LEU A 212 1.29 5.86 -18.48
CA LEU A 212 0.74 5.43 -19.76
C LEU A 212 1.74 5.71 -20.88
N ARG A 213 1.76 4.83 -21.89
CA ARG A 213 2.58 4.98 -23.08
C ARG A 213 1.78 4.59 -24.32
N SER A 214 2.19 5.12 -25.46
CA SER A 214 1.67 4.65 -26.75
C SER A 214 2.04 3.17 -26.97
N ILE A 215 1.21 2.48 -27.74
CA ILE A 215 1.48 1.12 -28.16
C ILE A 215 2.73 1.09 -29.06
N ASP A 216 3.58 0.09 -28.87
CA ASP A 216 4.79 -0.10 -29.69
C ASP A 216 4.40 -0.39 -31.15
N GLU A 217 5.22 0.05 -32.11
CA GLU A 217 4.96 -0.14 -33.54
C GLU A 217 4.75 -1.62 -33.90
N GLY A 218 3.72 -1.90 -34.69
CA GLY A 218 3.37 -3.27 -35.10
C GLY A 218 2.55 -4.07 -34.09
N LEU A 219 2.31 -3.53 -32.88
CA LEU A 219 1.38 -4.12 -31.92
C LEU A 219 -0.02 -3.51 -32.03
N THR A 220 -1.04 -4.28 -31.63
CA THR A 220 -2.43 -3.83 -31.58
C THR A 220 -3.03 -4.04 -30.18
N VAL A 221 -3.84 -3.09 -29.73
CA VAL A 221 -4.58 -3.21 -28.47
C VAL A 221 -5.75 -4.16 -28.69
N LEU A 222 -5.74 -5.30 -28.00
CA LEU A 222 -6.79 -6.32 -28.12
C LEU A 222 -7.91 -6.16 -27.08
N THR A 223 -7.57 -5.61 -25.91
CA THR A 223 -8.47 -5.41 -24.77
C THR A 223 -8.15 -4.09 -24.08
N ASN A 224 -9.14 -3.51 -23.40
CA ASN A 224 -8.98 -2.30 -22.61
C ASN A 224 -9.81 -2.36 -21.32
N ALA A 225 -9.45 -1.51 -20.36
CA ALA A 225 -10.32 -1.16 -19.26
C ALA A 225 -11.02 0.17 -19.63
N PRO A 226 -12.35 0.19 -19.84
CA PRO A 226 -13.05 1.43 -20.13
C PRO A 226 -13.02 2.36 -18.91
N LEU A 227 -12.94 3.66 -19.15
CA LEU A 227 -12.99 4.66 -18.10
C LEU A 227 -14.44 4.99 -17.71
N PHE A 228 -14.64 5.31 -16.44
CA PHE A 228 -15.83 5.99 -15.95
C PHE A 228 -15.43 7.09 -14.97
N VAL A 229 -16.28 8.11 -14.88
CA VAL A 229 -16.04 9.30 -14.07
C VAL A 229 -17.14 9.45 -13.04
N VAL A 230 -16.77 9.74 -11.80
CA VAL A 230 -17.70 9.97 -10.69
C VAL A 230 -17.30 11.20 -9.90
N GLY A 231 -18.27 11.91 -9.31
CA GLY A 231 -17.98 13.04 -8.43
C GLY A 231 -17.23 12.60 -7.17
N LYS A 232 -16.33 13.46 -6.66
CA LYS A 232 -15.69 13.26 -5.36
C LYS A 232 -16.66 13.67 -4.24
N ASP A 233 -16.96 12.73 -3.35
CA ASP A 233 -17.77 13.02 -2.16
C ASP A 233 -17.15 14.16 -1.33
N GLY A 234 -17.96 15.17 -1.03
CA GLY A 234 -17.54 16.35 -0.26
C GLY A 234 -16.69 17.37 -1.03
N GLN A 235 -16.45 17.18 -2.33
CA GLN A 235 -15.68 18.10 -3.17
C GLN A 235 -16.44 18.43 -4.46
N PRO A 236 -17.43 19.35 -4.41
CA PRO A 236 -18.24 19.72 -5.56
C PRO A 236 -17.38 20.22 -6.73
N GLY A 237 -17.69 19.77 -7.95
CA GLY A 237 -16.94 20.12 -9.16
C GLY A 237 -15.61 19.37 -9.33
N GLN A 238 -15.29 18.41 -8.46
CA GLN A 238 -14.14 17.53 -8.64
C GLN A 238 -14.55 16.11 -9.01
N TRP A 239 -13.75 15.50 -9.89
CA TRP A 239 -14.03 14.21 -10.49
C TRP A 239 -12.98 13.16 -10.13
N ARG A 240 -13.40 11.90 -10.00
CA ARG A 240 -12.53 10.72 -9.98
C ARG A 240 -12.67 10.00 -11.31
N VAL A 241 -11.54 9.77 -11.97
CA VAL A 241 -11.46 8.98 -13.19
C VAL A 241 -10.99 7.59 -12.80
N ILE A 242 -11.73 6.56 -13.20
CA ILE A 242 -11.50 5.19 -12.74
C ILE A 242 -11.48 4.26 -13.95
N ALA A 243 -10.48 3.38 -14.00
CA ALA A 243 -10.46 2.26 -14.94
C ALA A 243 -11.41 1.16 -14.45
N ASP A 244 -12.46 0.89 -15.23
CA ASP A 244 -13.45 -0.14 -14.94
C ASP A 244 -12.90 -1.52 -15.32
N MET A 245 -12.11 -2.11 -14.44
CA MET A 245 -11.58 -3.45 -14.65
C MET A 245 -12.67 -4.54 -14.66
N LEU A 246 -13.84 -4.27 -14.06
CA LEU A 246 -14.99 -5.17 -14.08
C LEU A 246 -15.57 -5.23 -15.49
N ARG A 247 -15.94 -4.08 -16.07
CA ARG A 247 -16.39 -4.03 -17.47
C ARG A 247 -15.25 -4.44 -18.40
N GLY A 248 -13.99 -4.15 -18.08
CA GLY A 248 -12.82 -4.62 -18.82
C GLY A 248 -12.67 -6.14 -18.88
N GLY A 249 -13.48 -6.91 -18.13
CA GLY A 249 -13.49 -8.38 -18.18
C GLY A 249 -12.34 -9.02 -17.42
N GLN A 250 -11.62 -8.28 -16.55
CA GLN A 250 -10.52 -8.84 -15.77
C GLN A 250 -11.00 -10.01 -14.89
N ASN A 251 -12.18 -9.88 -14.28
CA ASN A 251 -12.75 -10.90 -13.40
C ASN A 251 -13.14 -12.19 -14.14
N ASP A 252 -13.36 -12.12 -15.47
CA ASP A 252 -13.67 -13.29 -16.30
C ASP A 252 -12.41 -14.13 -16.63
N CYS A 253 -11.25 -13.63 -16.21
CA CYS A 253 -9.93 -14.19 -16.48
C CYS A 253 -9.18 -14.64 -15.22
N VAL A 254 -9.85 -14.60 -14.07
CA VAL A 254 -9.39 -15.12 -12.77
C VAL A 254 -9.71 -16.60 -12.63
#